data_AF-A0A662SFX5-F1
#
_entry.id   AF-A0A662SFX5-F1
#
_cell.length_a   1.000
_cell.length_b   1.000
_cell.length_c   1.000
_cell.angle_alpha   90.00
_cell.angle_beta   90.00
_cell.angle_gamma   90.00
#
_symmetry.space_group_name_H-M   'P 1'
#
loop_
_entity.id
_entity.type
_entity.pdbx_description
1 polymer ?
#
loop_
_entity_poly.entity_id
_entity_poly.type
_entity_poly.pdbx_seq_one_letter_code
_entity_poly.pdbx_strand_id
1 'polypeptide(L)' 'MLAEPVKRLIEEKGFIKPTDPQARAIKPILEGKNVRIIAATGTGKTEAAFLPI' A
#
# COMPACT_ATOMS: atom_id res chain seq x y z
N MET A 1 10.26 5.86 2.30
CA MET A 1 10.63 5.12 1.05
C MET A 1 10.79 3.66 1.42
N LEU A 2 10.27 2.73 0.61
CA LEU A 2 10.31 1.29 0.93
C LEU A 2 11.76 0.76 1.06
N ALA A 3 11.97 -0.17 1.98
CA ALA A 3 13.24 -0.86 2.13
C ALA A 3 13.57 -1.70 0.89
N GLU A 4 14.85 -1.85 0.59
CA GLU A 4 15.33 -2.52 -0.63
C GLU A 4 14.83 -3.97 -0.80
N PRO A 5 14.78 -4.81 0.25
CA PRO A 5 14.20 -6.15 0.13
C PRO A 5 12.72 -6.15 -0.28
N VAL A 6 11.96 -5.13 0.16
CA VAL A 6 10.54 -4.99 -0.18
C VAL A 6 10.37 -4.62 -1.65
N LYS A 7 11.19 -3.72 -2.17
CA LYS A 7 11.16 -3.35 -3.59
C LYS A 7 11.47 -4.56 -4.50
N ARG A 8 12.52 -5.32 -4.18
CA ARG A 8 12.85 -6.55 -4.92
C ARG A 8 11.70 -7.53 -4.92
N LEU A 9 11.06 -7.74 -3.77
CA LEU A 9 9.90 -8.61 -3.68
C LEU A 9 8.71 -8.12 -4.53
N ILE A 10 8.46 -6.81 -4.57
CA ILE A 10 7.42 -6.21 -5.41
C ILE A 10 7.69 -6.51 -6.89
N GLU A 11 8.94 -6.37 -7.33
CA GLU A 11 9.36 -6.67 -8.70
C GLU A 11 9.25 -8.17 -9.01
N GLU A 12 9.80 -9.04 -8.15
CA GLU A 12 9.79 -10.49 -8.31
C GLU A 12 8.37 -11.07 -8.35
N LYS A 13 7.45 -10.51 -7.56
CA LYS A 13 6.04 -10.92 -7.54
C LYS A 13 5.21 -10.31 -8.66
N GLY A 14 5.76 -9.39 -9.44
CA GLY A 14 5.06 -8.71 -10.52
C GLY A 14 3.95 -7.77 -10.01
N PHE A 15 4.16 -7.12 -8.86
CA PHE A 15 3.22 -6.13 -8.33
C PHE A 15 3.43 -4.78 -9.03
N ILE A 16 2.92 -4.71 -10.27
CA ILE A 16 3.17 -3.61 -11.21
C ILE A 16 2.44 -2.31 -10.85
N LYS A 17 1.30 -2.42 -10.15
CA LYS A 17 0.48 -1.26 -9.76
C LYS A 17 -0.21 -1.52 -8.42
N PRO A 18 -0.44 -0.46 -7.62
CA PRO A 18 -1.22 -0.59 -6.39
C PRO A 18 -2.65 -1.07 -6.68
N THR A 19 -3.23 -1.79 -5.73
CA THR A 19 -4.67 -2.09 -5.74
C THR A 19 -5.49 -0.82 -5.46
N ASP A 20 -6.82 -0.84 -5.71
CA ASP A 20 -7.69 0.32 -5.42
C ASP A 20 -7.54 0.89 -3.99
N PRO A 21 -7.62 0.08 -2.91
CA PRO A 21 -7.45 0.63 -1.56
C PRO A 21 -6.04 1.20 -1.32
N GLN A 22 -5.00 0.61 -1.92
CA GLN A 22 -3.63 1.12 -1.83
C GLN A 22 -3.49 2.46 -2.55
N ALA A 23 -3.93 2.55 -3.81
CA ALA A 23 -3.85 3.77 -4.62
C ALA A 23 -4.56 4.96 -3.94
N ARG A 24 -5.69 4.70 -3.28
CA ARG A 24 -6.48 5.73 -2.59
C ARG A 24 -5.95 6.10 -1.21
N ALA A 25 -5.35 5.16 -0.48
CA ALA A 25 -4.94 5.38 0.91
C ALA A 25 -3.48 5.82 1.08
N ILE A 26 -2.55 5.37 0.23
CA ILE A 26 -1.11 5.61 0.42
C ILE A 26 -0.79 7.11 0.48
N LYS A 27 -1.28 7.90 -0.49
CA LYS A 27 -1.02 9.34 -0.54
C LYS A 27 -1.51 10.10 0.71
N PRO A 28 -2.79 10.01 1.13
CA PRO A 28 -3.24 10.72 2.32
C PRO A 28 -2.56 10.24 3.62
N ILE A 29 -2.14 8.97 3.72
CA ILE A 29 -1.35 8.48 4.86
C ILE A 29 0.03 9.16 4.91
N LEU A 30 0.73 9.23 3.76
CA LEU A 30 2.02 9.92 3.67
C LEU A 30 1.92 11.43 3.95
N GLU A 31 0.75 12.03 3.72
CA GLU A 31 0.44 13.42 4.07
C GLU A 31 0.09 13.61 5.57
N GLY A 32 0.16 12.55 6.39
CA GLY A 32 -0.11 12.59 7.82
C GLY A 32 -1.60 12.70 8.18
N LYS A 33 -2.51 12.38 7.25
CA LYS A 33 -3.95 12.43 7.49
C LYS A 33 -4.45 11.17 8.20
N ASN A 34 -5.51 11.32 8.98
CA ASN A 34 -6.28 10.18 9.48
C ASN A 34 -7.09 9.57 8.34
N VAL A 35 -6.85 8.28 8.05
CA VAL A 35 -7.48 7.58 6.92
C VAL A 35 -8.25 6.36 7.40
N ARG A 36 -9.51 6.22 6.98
CA ARG A 36 -10.33 5.01 7.20
C ARG A 36 -10.44 4.21 5.89
N ILE A 37 -9.87 3.01 5.85
CA ILE A 37 -9.89 2.14 4.68
C ILE A 37 -11.02 1.12 4.84
N ILE A 38 -12.06 1.20 3.99
CA ILE A 38 -13.13 0.20 3.88
C ILE A 38 -12.98 -0.48 2.53
N ALA A 39 -12.59 -1.75 2.55
CA ALA A 39 -12.46 -2.60 1.36
C ALA A 39 -12.70 -4.07 1.74
N ALA A 40 -13.01 -4.89 0.74
CA ALA A 40 -13.20 -6.33 0.95
C ALA A 40 -11.93 -7.00 1.50
N THR A 41 -12.07 -8.21 2.05
CA THR A 41 -10.91 -9.01 2.44
C THR A 41 -10.10 -9.43 1.20
N GLY A 42 -8.77 -9.54 1.35
CA GLY A 42 -7.88 -9.93 0.26
C GLY A 42 -7.57 -8.85 -0.80
N THR A 43 -8.07 -7.62 -0.66
CA THR A 43 -7.84 -6.55 -1.67
C THR A 43 -6.62 -5.67 -1.40
N GLY A 44 -5.78 -6.02 -0.41
CA GLY A 44 -4.56 -5.28 -0.09
C GLY A 44 -4.72 -4.11 0.89
N LYS A 45 -5.78 -4.09 1.71
CA LYS A 45 -6.05 -3.01 2.68
C LYS A 45 -5.03 -2.91 3.82
N THR A 46 -4.39 -4.03 4.18
CA THR A 46 -3.39 -4.09 5.25
C THR A 46 -2.09 -3.43 4.79
N GLU A 47 -1.64 -3.79 3.59
CA GLU A 47 -0.47 -3.24 2.92
C GLU A 47 -0.64 -1.76 2.63
N ALA A 48 -1.86 -1.34 2.26
CA ALA A 48 -2.22 0.06 2.07
C ALA A 48 -2.00 0.91 3.33
N ALA A 49 -2.23 0.35 4.53
CA ALA A 49 -2.07 1.04 5.80
C ALA A 49 -0.63 0.97 6.34
N PHE A 50 0.07 -0.14 6.11
CA PHE A 50 1.36 -0.42 6.74
C PHE A 50 2.56 0.04 5.91
N LEU A 51 2.58 -0.24 4.60
CA LEU A 51 3.73 0.06 3.74
C LEU A 51 4.13 1.54 3.63
N PRO A 52 3.21 2.51 3.77
CA PRO A 52 3.59 3.93 3.73
C PRO A 52 4.37 4.44 4.94
N ILE A 53 4.37 3.72 6.07
CA ILE A 53 5.02 4.11 7.33
C ILE A 53 6.49 3.68 7.31
#